data_AF-A0A936AVG0-F1
#
_entry.id   AF-A0A936AVG0-F1
#
_cell.length_a   1.000
_cell.length_b   1.000
_cell.length_c   1.000
_cell.angle_alpha   90.00
_cell.angle_beta   90.00
_cell.angle_gamma   90.00
#
_symmetry.space_group_name_H-M   'P 1'
#
loop_
_entity.id
_entity.type
_entity.pdbx_description
1 polymer ?
#
loop_
_entity_poly.entity_id
_entity_poly.type
_entity_poly.pdbx_seq_one_letter_code
_entity_poly.pdbx_strand_id
1 'polypeptide(L)'
;MVAQQTASVTGNQTICNGGTATLTATVSGGTGTITYIWQSSPDGSTWTNISGATSSSYTTPALSSTTHYRVNVTRSGSNCGSVNSTASVVTVVNDPGISAHPQSASICSGQTKT
;
A
#
# COMPACT_ATOMS: atom_id res chain seq x y z
N MET A 1 8.58 3.36 -33.98
CA MET A 1 9.01 3.02 -32.60
C MET A 1 7.77 2.70 -31.78
N VAL A 2 7.58 1.47 -31.34
CA VAL A 2 6.52 1.17 -30.37
C VAL A 2 7.03 1.56 -28.99
N ALA A 3 6.36 2.47 -28.30
CA ALA A 3 6.69 2.84 -26.93
C ALA A 3 6.46 1.61 -26.04
N GLN A 4 7.51 1.12 -25.39
CA GLN A 4 7.43 0.02 -24.44
C GLN A 4 6.48 0.41 -23.29
N GLN A 5 5.65 -0.53 -22.84
CA GLN A 5 4.74 -0.28 -21.73
C GLN A 5 5.53 -0.13 -20.43
N THR A 6 5.19 0.86 -19.62
CA THR A 6 5.72 1.02 -18.27
C THR A 6 4.58 0.98 -17.26
N ALA A 7 4.86 0.43 -16.08
CA ALA A 7 3.94 0.39 -14.96
C ALA A 7 4.65 0.87 -13.69
N SER A 8 3.96 1.69 -12.91
CA SER A 8 4.43 2.22 -11.63
C SER A 8 3.29 2.15 -10.62
N VAL A 9 3.61 1.88 -9.36
CA VAL A 9 2.64 1.94 -8.26
C VAL A 9 3.09 2.95 -7.24
N THR A 10 2.15 3.78 -6.81
CA THR A 10 2.32 4.79 -5.76
C THR A 10 1.33 4.49 -4.64
N GLY A 11 1.71 4.80 -3.39
CA GLY A 11 0.88 4.51 -2.21
C GLY A 11 1.64 3.82 -1.08
N ASN A 12 2.97 3.84 -1.12
CA ASN A 12 3.81 3.46 0.01
C ASN A 12 3.49 4.34 1.22
N GLN A 13 3.07 3.71 2.30
CA GLN A 13 2.65 4.42 3.50
C GLN A 13 2.90 3.55 4.72
N THR A 14 3.04 4.21 5.86
CA THR A 14 3.13 3.56 7.16
C THR A 14 1.77 3.65 7.83
N ILE A 15 1.20 2.51 8.19
CA ILE A 15 -0.12 2.39 8.83
C ILE A 15 0.02 1.74 10.20
N CYS A 16 -0.91 2.06 11.10
CA CYS A 16 -1.01 1.34 12.36
C CYS A 16 -1.51 -0.10 12.12
N ASN A 17 -1.27 -1.01 13.06
CA ASN A 17 -1.86 -2.34 13.06
C ASN A 17 -3.38 -2.26 12.86
N GLY A 18 -3.90 -2.98 11.87
CA GLY A 18 -5.31 -2.94 11.48
C GLY A 18 -5.69 -1.80 10.53
N GLY A 19 -4.74 -0.95 10.14
CA GLY A 19 -4.94 0.10 9.15
C GLY A 19 -5.04 -0.43 7.72
N THR A 20 -5.51 0.41 6.81
CA THR A 20 -5.63 0.12 5.38
C THR A 20 -4.80 1.11 4.57
N ALA A 21 -4.30 0.67 3.42
CA ALA A 21 -3.54 1.50 2.49
C ALA A 21 -4.21 1.50 1.12
N THR A 22 -4.30 2.66 0.47
CA THR A 22 -4.76 2.77 -0.92
C THR A 22 -3.57 2.91 -1.84
N LEU A 23 -3.44 1.96 -2.76
CA LEU A 23 -2.40 1.88 -3.77
C LEU A 23 -3.00 2.25 -5.14
N THR A 24 -2.25 2.99 -5.93
CA THR A 24 -2.65 3.41 -7.27
C THR A 24 -1.59 3.01 -8.29
N ALA A 25 -1.99 2.26 -9.30
CA ALA A 25 -1.19 1.88 -10.44
C ALA A 25 -1.34 2.90 -11.57
N THR A 26 -0.22 3.37 -12.09
CA THR A 26 -0.13 4.23 -13.27
C THR A 26 0.60 3.47 -14.37
N VAL A 27 -0.06 3.33 -15.51
CA VAL A 27 0.44 2.63 -16.70
C VAL A 27 0.53 3.62 -17.85
N SER A 28 1.64 3.59 -18.58
CA SER A 28 1.91 4.51 -19.69
C SER A 28 2.49 3.78 -20.91
N GLY A 29 2.35 4.39 -22.08
CA GLY A 29 2.78 3.80 -23.36
C GLY A 29 1.91 2.63 -23.83
N GLY A 30 2.22 2.07 -25.01
CA GLY A 30 1.55 0.92 -25.66
C GLY A 30 0.07 1.09 -26.06
N THR A 31 -0.45 0.12 -26.80
CA THR A 31 -1.81 0.13 -27.39
C THR A 31 -2.58 -1.14 -27.02
N GLY A 32 -3.90 -1.04 -26.83
CA GLY A 32 -4.78 -2.17 -26.51
C GLY A 32 -5.40 -2.11 -25.10
N THR A 33 -6.18 -3.13 -24.75
CA THR A 33 -6.87 -3.22 -23.45
C THR A 33 -5.89 -3.59 -22.35
N ILE A 34 -5.94 -2.87 -21.23
CA ILE A 34 -5.08 -3.09 -20.08
C ILE A 34 -5.81 -3.96 -19.06
N THR A 35 -5.16 -5.03 -18.61
CA THR A 35 -5.62 -5.85 -17.49
C THR A 35 -4.64 -5.69 -16.34
N TYR A 36 -5.16 -5.30 -15.17
CA TYR A 36 -4.39 -5.23 -13.94
C TYR A 36 -4.60 -6.51 -13.13
N ILE A 37 -3.54 -7.03 -12.52
CA ILE A 37 -3.61 -8.11 -11.55
C ILE A 37 -2.72 -7.69 -10.39
N TRP A 38 -3.32 -7.29 -9.28
CA TRP A 38 -2.55 -6.97 -8.09
C TRP A 38 -1.95 -8.23 -7.47
N GLN A 39 -0.74 -8.09 -6.95
CA GLN A 39 -0.02 -9.15 -6.26
C GLN A 39 0.48 -8.64 -4.92
N SER A 40 0.38 -9.45 -3.88
CA SER A 40 0.97 -9.19 -2.57
C SER A 40 2.14 -10.12 -2.31
N SER A 41 3.07 -9.65 -1.47
CA SER A 41 4.24 -10.40 -1.05
C SER A 41 4.62 -10.01 0.38
N PRO A 42 4.84 -10.96 1.30
CA PRO A 42 5.28 -10.65 2.66
C PRO A 42 6.76 -10.24 2.73
N ASP A 43 7.56 -10.62 1.72
CA ASP A 43 9.02 -10.52 1.69
C ASP A 43 9.55 -9.73 0.47
N GLY A 44 8.67 -9.27 -0.40
CA GLY A 44 9.02 -8.65 -1.69
C GLY A 44 9.59 -9.63 -2.73
N SER A 45 9.66 -10.92 -2.41
CA SER A 45 10.29 -11.96 -3.24
C SER A 45 9.26 -12.95 -3.78
N THR A 46 8.36 -13.42 -2.92
CA THR A 46 7.30 -14.36 -3.29
C THR A 46 5.99 -13.62 -3.49
N TRP A 47 5.48 -13.60 -4.72
CA TRP A 47 4.32 -12.80 -5.11
C TRP A 47 3.10 -13.67 -5.38
N THR A 48 1.99 -13.37 -4.71
CA THR A 48 0.71 -14.07 -4.83
C THR A 48 -0.32 -13.15 -5.47
N ASN A 49 -1.07 -13.66 -6.46
CA ASN A 49 -2.14 -12.91 -7.10
C ASN A 49 -3.31 -12.67 -6.14
N ILE A 50 -3.80 -11.44 -6.11
CA ILE A 50 -4.99 -11.04 -5.36
C ILE A 50 -6.19 -11.19 -6.30
N SER A 51 -7.00 -12.21 -6.07
CA SER A 51 -8.19 -12.47 -6.90
C SER A 51 -9.18 -11.30 -6.84
N GLY A 52 -9.71 -10.90 -7.99
CA GLY A 52 -10.67 -9.79 -8.11
C GLY A 52 -10.06 -8.38 -8.09
N ALA A 53 -8.76 -8.24 -7.82
CA ALA A 53 -8.08 -6.95 -7.87
C ALA A 53 -7.60 -6.65 -9.29
N THR A 54 -8.51 -6.17 -10.13
CA THR A 54 -8.25 -5.84 -11.54
C THR A 54 -8.40 -4.36 -11.89
N SER A 55 -8.60 -3.52 -10.87
CA SER A 55 -8.68 -2.06 -11.01
C SER A 55 -7.30 -1.40 -10.96
N SER A 56 -7.19 -0.19 -11.50
CA SER A 56 -5.98 0.63 -11.38
C SER A 56 -5.71 1.12 -9.95
N SER A 57 -6.72 1.10 -9.08
CA SER A 57 -6.58 1.36 -7.65
C SER A 57 -6.90 0.11 -6.83
N TYR A 58 -6.13 -0.14 -5.78
CA TYR A 58 -6.37 -1.22 -4.84
C TYR A 58 -6.23 -0.73 -3.41
N THR A 59 -7.28 -0.93 -2.63
CA THR A 59 -7.25 -0.68 -1.18
C THR A 59 -6.99 -2.00 -0.48
N THR A 60 -5.92 -2.05 0.32
CA THR A 60 -5.57 -3.24 1.10
C THR A 60 -6.63 -3.48 2.18
N PRO A 61 -6.87 -4.74 2.57
CA PRO A 61 -7.56 -5.03 3.82
C PRO A 61 -6.74 -4.50 5.01
N ALA A 62 -7.32 -4.61 6.21
CA ALA A 62 -6.63 -4.29 7.46
C ALA A 62 -5.35 -5.14 7.58
N LEU A 63 -4.19 -4.49 7.56
CA LEU A 63 -2.90 -5.17 7.63
C LEU A 63 -2.37 -5.22 9.05
N SER A 64 -1.88 -6.40 9.44
CA SER A 64 -1.23 -6.64 10.72
C SER A 64 0.29 -6.75 10.62
N SER A 65 0.84 -6.82 9.42
CA SER A 65 2.28 -6.93 9.16
C SER A 65 2.66 -6.24 7.86
N THR A 66 3.91 -5.76 7.80
CA THR A 66 4.47 -5.12 6.60
C THR A 66 4.29 -6.03 5.39
N THR A 67 3.69 -5.48 4.33
CA THR A 67 3.35 -6.23 3.12
C THR A 67 3.74 -5.42 1.88
N HIS A 68 4.31 -6.09 0.91
CA HIS A 68 4.68 -5.54 -0.38
C HIS A 68 3.56 -5.78 -1.39
N TYR A 69 3.27 -4.77 -2.21
CA TYR A 69 2.25 -4.84 -3.25
C TYR A 69 2.85 -4.41 -4.57
N ARG A 70 2.53 -5.14 -5.64
CA ARG A 70 2.84 -4.74 -7.01
C ARG A 70 1.65 -5.05 -7.89
N VAL A 71 1.61 -4.46 -9.08
CA VAL A 71 0.64 -4.82 -10.10
C VAL A 71 1.35 -5.49 -11.26
N ASN A 72 0.81 -6.62 -11.70
CA ASN A 72 1.15 -7.21 -12.98
C ASN A 72 0.17 -6.68 -14.02
N VAL A 73 0.70 -5.99 -15.03
CA VAL A 73 -0.11 -5.39 -16.08
C VAL A 73 0.10 -6.20 -17.35
N THR A 74 -0.99 -6.77 -17.85
CA THR A 74 -1.00 -7.52 -19.11
C THR A 74 -1.79 -6.73 -20.14
N ARG A 75 -1.33 -6.72 -21.40
CA ARG A 75 -2.09 -6.19 -22.52
C ARG A 75 -2.47 -7.27 -23.52
N SER A 76 -3.70 -7.16 -24.03
CA SER A 76 -4.14 -7.89 -25.21
C SER A 76 -3.96 -7.02 -26.46
N GLY A 77 -3.12 -7.47 -27.40
CA GLY A 77 -2.86 -6.78 -28.68
C GLY A 77 -1.50 -7.12 -29.28
N SER A 78 -1.25 -6.70 -30.53
CA SER A 78 0.06 -6.83 -31.17
C SER A 78 1.11 -6.11 -30.32
N ASN A 79 2.08 -6.85 -29.78
CA ASN A 79 2.97 -6.52 -28.64
C ASN A 79 2.44 -6.94 -27.25
N CYS A 80 1.99 -8.20 -27.13
CA CYS A 80 1.67 -8.89 -25.88
C CYS A 80 2.90 -8.93 -24.94
N GLY A 81 3.08 -7.88 -24.14
CA GLY A 81 4.01 -7.86 -23.02
C GLY A 81 3.26 -7.84 -21.69
N SER A 82 3.69 -8.66 -20.73
CA SER A 82 3.37 -8.45 -19.33
C SER A 82 4.47 -7.61 -18.70
N VAL A 83 4.10 -6.53 -18.01
CA VAL A 83 5.04 -5.70 -17.25
C VAL A 83 4.66 -5.73 -15.78
N ASN A 84 5.65 -5.98 -14.92
CA ASN A 84 5.50 -5.81 -13.49
C ASN A 84 5.84 -4.37 -13.11
N SER A 85 5.00 -3.76 -12.30
CA SER A 85 5.28 -2.46 -11.73
C SER A 85 6.39 -2.53 -10.68
N THR A 86 6.88 -1.35 -10.26
CA THR A 86 7.58 -1.21 -8.98
C THR A 86 6.72 -1.75 -7.83
N ALA A 87 7.38 -2.32 -6.83
CA ALA A 87 6.73 -2.74 -5.60
C ALA A 87 6.53 -1.54 -4.67
N SER A 88 5.32 -1.34 -4.19
CA SER A 88 5.02 -0.45 -3.06
C SER A 88 5.04 -1.22 -1.76
N VAL A 89 5.65 -0.63 -0.75
CA VAL A 89 5.75 -1.22 0.60
C VAL A 89 4.74 -0.54 1.50
N VAL A 90 3.88 -1.33 2.14
CA VAL A 90 2.99 -0.86 3.21
C VAL A 90 3.56 -1.36 4.52
N THR A 91 4.14 -0.44 5.29
CA THR A 91 4.77 -0.76 6.57
C THR A 91 3.72 -0.70 7.67
N VAL A 92 3.57 -1.80 8.41
CA VAL A 92 2.68 -1.82 9.58
C VAL A 92 3.52 -1.56 10.81
N VAL A 93 3.19 -0.47 11.51
CA VAL A 93 3.74 -0.18 12.83
C VAL A 93 2.69 -0.50 13.88
N ASN A 94 3.12 -1.12 14.98
CA ASN A 94 2.28 -1.15 16.16
C ASN A 94 2.09 0.27 16.65
N ASP A 95 0.88 0.59 17.14
CA ASP A 95 0.67 1.83 17.88
C ASP A 95 1.79 1.96 18.92
N PRO A 96 2.50 3.11 18.99
CA PRO A 96 3.48 3.31 20.03
C PRO A 96 2.71 3.23 21.34
N GLY A 97 2.79 2.08 22.01
CA GLY A 97 2.12 1.87 23.28
C GLY A 97 2.48 3.06 24.16
N ILE A 98 1.49 3.86 24.51
CA ILE A 98 1.66 5.00 25.42
C ILE A 98 2.05 4.38 26.77
N SER A 99 3.34 4.11 26.95
CA SER A 99 3.92 3.61 28.19
C SER A 99 4.43 4.75 29.08
N ALA A 100 4.07 6.00 28.79
CA ALA A 100 4.35 7.14 29.65
C ALA A 100 3.13 8.05 29.77
N HIS A 101 2.28 7.67 30.71
CA HIS A 101 1.35 8.55 31.38
C HIS A 101 2.16 9.66 32.10
N PRO A 102 1.89 10.96 31.93
CA PRO A 102 1.92 11.82 33.10
C PRO A 102 0.64 11.53 33.88
N GLN A 103 0.82 11.14 35.13
CA GLN A 103 -0.21 11.06 36.16
C GLN A 103 -1.24 12.17 35.96
N SER A 104 -2.52 11.81 36.06
CA SER A 104 -3.57 12.77 36.37
C SER A 104 -3.04 13.69 37.48
N ALA A 105 -2.63 14.91 37.11
CA ALA A 105 -2.38 15.95 38.08
C ALA A 105 -3.77 16.36 38.55
N SER A 106 -4.27 15.66 39.57
CA SER A 106 -5.32 16.18 40.43
C SER A 106 -4.78 17.46 41.06
N ILE A 107 -4.93 18.58 40.37
CA ILE A 107 -4.84 19.90 40.98
C ILE A 107 -6.17 20.09 41.72
N CYS A 108 -6.29 19.48 42.88
CA CYS A 108 -7.18 19.97 43.92
C CYS A 108 -6.32 20.71 44.93
N SER A 109 -6.23 22.03 44.80
CA SER A 109 -6.21 22.86 46.01
C SER A 109 -6.63 24.29 45.70
N GLY A 110 -7.87 24.61 46.07
CA GLY A 110 -8.22 25.97 46.45
C GLY A 110 -7.51 26.32 47.76
N GLN A 111 -6.23 26.66 47.70
CA GLN A 111 -5.53 27.26 48.84
C GLN A 111 -4.97 28.63 48.45
N THR A 112 -5.45 29.60 49.20
CA THR A 112 -5.23 31.04 49.15
C THR A 112 -3.75 31.41 49.12
N LYS A 113 -3.35 32.21 48.13
CA LYS A 113 -2.15 33.05 48.24
C LYS A 113 -2.49 34.21 49.16
N THR A 114 -2.00 34.16 50.40
CA THR A 114 -1.95 35.31 51.32
C THR A 114 -1.00 36.36 50.76
#